data_AF-A0A327JC27-F1
#
_entry.id   AF-A0A327JC27-F1
#
_cell.length_a   1.000
_cell.length_b   1.000
_cell.length_c   1.000
_cell.angle_alpha   90.00
_cell.angle_beta   90.00
_cell.angle_gamma   90.00
#
_symmetry.space_group_name_H-M   'P 1'
#
loop_
_entity.id
_entity.type
_entity.pdbx_description
1 polymer ?
#
loop_
_entity_poly.entity_id
_entity_poly.type
_entity_poly.pdbx_seq_one_letter_code
_entity_poly.pdbx_strand_id
1 'polypeptide(L)'
;MNLTVNNYDVRTRQPRFTGALDGFATCALKTLDTNEMANAVLIDLGAMVGPRSYYDGKHRNKDAGIETFFRELSGTFINCLSAGLLAVGISRLVSNRIMPEVKIRPDTWYSDNSMAALHRAWLDSDNNTKTYAKNVLENISGRDGKNVAKFNNINWENVDWIDENKWKNINWHDNKYKNVVETLKTRDGIINTLTEIIEDKNIAKSDKKNVLKIMEARITNALGANRDLTVNIGDKKWADRLEIILRDTYDMGKDIFTNKNVNIEQALKKIGKINKIKIFGALTGASVLGLTNQHINRKLTEKRTGKKGFVGDIDYANRPINGKDEKVQNNNKSLWLKKILASAGMVAMVISVMKVKNPKDFVKKLQFTGPVTSGNAIKTVYAANIVGRFMAADNETELKESVTRDYFGFLNWLVFGGFAAKGVANILDPKRENLFNQVKEGKGIKHWLNDLSLKTHAEVAAKGAKFAKKNIWKLNVAHVSGLLYSGITLGYLLPMINAKLAKKRGAKEQQIKIDAKNLTK
;
A
#
# COMPACT_ATOMS: atom_id res chain seq x y z
N MET A 1 -48.97 23.08 -44.21
CA MET A 1 -47.80 23.83 -43.74
C MET A 1 -46.72 22.80 -43.40
N ASN A 2 -45.72 22.67 -44.27
CA ASN A 2 -44.65 21.69 -44.15
C ASN A 2 -43.71 22.08 -43.01
N LEU A 3 -43.52 21.19 -42.03
CA LEU A 3 -42.31 21.16 -41.23
C LEU A 3 -41.79 19.72 -41.21
N THR A 4 -40.84 19.53 -42.12
CA THR A 4 -39.97 18.39 -42.31
C THR A 4 -39.36 17.89 -41.01
N VAL A 5 -39.48 16.57 -40.80
CA VAL A 5 -38.70 15.77 -39.85
C VAL A 5 -37.24 15.83 -40.28
N ASN A 6 -36.38 16.44 -39.47
CA ASN A 6 -34.93 16.35 -39.62
C ASN A 6 -34.37 15.36 -38.61
N ASN A 7 -33.57 14.43 -39.14
CA ASN A 7 -32.97 13.30 -38.46
C ASN A 7 -32.24 13.69 -37.17
N TYR A 8 -32.51 12.93 -36.11
CA TYR A 8 -31.65 12.87 -34.94
C TYR A 8 -30.26 12.43 -35.37
N ASP A 9 -29.35 13.40 -35.44
CA ASP A 9 -27.92 13.19 -35.50
C ASP A 9 -27.50 12.58 -34.16
N VAL A 10 -27.55 11.24 -34.07
CA VAL A 10 -26.95 10.47 -32.98
C VAL A 10 -25.46 10.72 -33.08
N ARG A 11 -24.99 11.78 -32.42
CA ARG A 11 -23.59 11.96 -32.08
C ARG A 11 -23.23 10.82 -31.14
N THR A 12 -22.91 9.66 -31.71
CA THR A 12 -22.03 8.69 -31.08
C THR A 12 -20.77 9.47 -30.72
N ARG A 13 -20.68 9.91 -29.46
CA ARG A 13 -19.40 10.27 -28.86
C ARG A 13 -18.59 8.99 -28.87
N GLN A 14 -17.87 8.75 -29.97
CA GLN A 14 -16.80 7.78 -29.98
C GLN A 14 -15.88 8.19 -28.81
N PRO A 15 -15.62 7.29 -27.85
CA PRO A 15 -14.68 7.61 -26.80
C PRO A 15 -13.34 7.88 -27.46
N ARG A 16 -12.92 9.16 -27.45
CA ARG A 16 -11.57 9.54 -27.84
C ARG A 16 -10.65 8.93 -26.80
N PHE A 17 -10.09 7.76 -27.10
CA PHE A 17 -8.94 7.22 -26.38
C PHE A 17 -7.75 8.13 -26.65
N THR A 18 -7.65 9.22 -25.88
CA THR A 18 -6.46 10.07 -25.82
C THR A 18 -5.33 9.22 -25.25
N GLY A 19 -4.56 8.58 -26.13
CA GLY A 19 -3.33 7.83 -25.80
C GLY A 19 -3.48 6.62 -24.86
N ALA A 20 -2.62 5.62 -25.04
CA ALA A 20 -2.48 4.54 -24.05
C ALA A 20 -2.03 5.07 -22.66
N LEU A 21 -1.38 6.24 -22.64
CA LEU A 21 -0.86 6.93 -21.45
C LEU A 21 -1.91 7.77 -20.70
N ASP A 22 -2.80 8.45 -21.42
CA ASP A 22 -3.73 9.45 -20.84
C ASP A 22 -5.16 8.89 -20.65
N GLY A 23 -5.42 7.63 -21.00
CA GLY A 23 -6.70 6.97 -20.74
C GLY A 23 -7.00 6.89 -19.24
N PHE A 24 -8.25 7.19 -18.84
CA PHE A 24 -8.70 7.15 -17.43
C PHE A 24 -8.32 5.85 -16.72
N ALA A 25 -8.45 4.71 -17.38
CA ALA A 25 -8.06 3.41 -16.84
C ALA A 25 -6.54 3.29 -16.56
N THR A 26 -5.69 3.74 -17.49
CA THR A 26 -4.23 3.76 -17.29
C THR A 26 -3.85 4.68 -16.14
N CYS A 27 -4.46 5.87 -16.06
CA CYS A 27 -4.21 6.83 -14.98
C CYS A 27 -4.62 6.27 -13.61
N ALA A 28 -5.77 5.59 -13.53
CA ALA A 28 -6.21 4.91 -12.32
C ALA A 28 -5.23 3.80 -11.92
N LEU A 29 -4.84 2.92 -12.85
CA LEU A 29 -3.90 1.83 -12.58
C LEU A 29 -2.50 2.33 -12.19
N LYS A 30 -2.01 3.39 -12.84
CA LYS A 30 -0.75 4.06 -12.47
C LYS A 30 -0.82 4.59 -11.04
N THR A 31 -1.94 5.22 -10.66
CA THR A 31 -2.15 5.71 -9.29
C THR A 31 -2.11 4.57 -8.28
N LEU A 32 -2.78 3.46 -8.56
CA LEU A 32 -2.80 2.28 -7.68
C LEU A 32 -1.42 1.62 -7.55
N ASP A 33 -0.65 1.53 -8.64
CA ASP A 33 0.72 0.99 -8.62
C ASP A 33 1.69 1.87 -7.81
N THR A 34 1.49 3.19 -7.86
CA THR A 34 2.32 4.15 -7.11
C THR A 34 1.84 4.44 -5.69
N ASN A 35 0.61 4.07 -5.34
CA ASN A 35 0.02 4.34 -4.02
C ASN A 35 -0.50 3.04 -3.40
N GLU A 36 0.35 2.42 -2.58
CA GLU A 36 0.06 1.17 -1.87
C GLU A 36 -1.22 1.26 -1.04
N MET A 37 -1.50 2.39 -0.38
CA MET A 37 -2.71 2.58 0.41
C MET A 37 -3.96 2.66 -0.47
N ALA A 38 -3.91 3.41 -1.57
CA ALA A 38 -5.05 3.50 -2.50
C ALA A 38 -5.37 2.12 -3.11
N ASN A 39 -4.34 1.35 -3.47
CA ASN A 39 -4.50 -0.02 -3.94
C ASN A 39 -5.10 -0.93 -2.85
N ALA A 40 -4.58 -0.85 -1.63
CA ALA A 40 -5.10 -1.59 -0.48
C ALA A 40 -6.59 -1.32 -0.24
N VAL A 41 -6.99 -0.04 -0.16
CA VAL A 41 -8.36 0.39 0.08
C VAL A 41 -9.27 -0.02 -1.07
N LEU A 42 -8.82 0.08 -2.33
CA LEU A 42 -9.61 -0.35 -3.48
C LEU A 42 -9.89 -1.86 -3.44
N ILE A 43 -8.85 -2.67 -3.18
CA ILE A 43 -9.01 -4.12 -3.09
C ILE A 43 -9.95 -4.48 -1.93
N ASP A 44 -9.77 -3.85 -0.77
CA ASP A 44 -10.62 -4.10 0.39
C ASP A 44 -12.07 -3.71 0.12
N LEU A 45 -12.36 -2.47 -0.31
CA LEU A 45 -13.75 -2.02 -0.51
C LEU A 45 -14.42 -2.68 -1.71
N GLY A 46 -13.72 -2.68 -2.85
CA GLY A 46 -14.30 -3.07 -4.15
C GLY A 46 -14.27 -4.57 -4.42
N ALA A 47 -13.24 -5.28 -3.95
CA ALA A 47 -13.06 -6.70 -4.20
C ALA A 47 -13.45 -7.58 -3.00
N MET A 48 -13.44 -7.05 -1.78
CA MET A 48 -13.76 -7.81 -0.57
C MET A 48 -15.10 -7.39 0.06
N VAL A 49 -15.25 -6.14 0.50
CA VAL A 49 -16.41 -5.68 1.30
C VAL A 49 -17.72 -5.86 0.53
N GLY A 50 -17.87 -5.18 -0.62
CA GLY A 50 -19.12 -5.20 -1.38
C GLY A 50 -19.58 -6.60 -1.80
N PRO A 51 -18.77 -7.35 -2.57
CA PRO A 51 -19.14 -8.67 -3.05
C PRO A 51 -19.43 -9.67 -1.92
N ARG A 52 -18.65 -9.62 -0.84
CA ARG A 52 -18.79 -10.55 0.29
C ARG A 52 -20.06 -10.26 1.10
N SER A 53 -20.32 -9.00 1.42
CA SER A 53 -21.54 -8.58 2.09
C SER A 53 -22.78 -9.00 1.31
N TYR A 54 -22.73 -8.85 -0.02
CA TYR A 54 -23.80 -9.33 -0.89
C TYR A 54 -23.94 -10.84 -0.85
N TYR A 55 -22.84 -11.59 -0.97
CA TYR A 55 -22.86 -13.05 -0.92
C TYR A 55 -23.44 -13.57 0.40
N ASP A 56 -22.93 -13.09 1.54
CA ASP A 56 -23.38 -13.51 2.87
C ASP A 56 -24.84 -13.10 3.12
N GLY A 57 -25.24 -11.91 2.68
CA GLY A 57 -26.63 -11.45 2.73
C GLY A 57 -27.61 -12.35 1.96
N LYS A 58 -27.19 -12.85 0.80
CA LYS A 58 -28.03 -13.67 -0.09
C LYS A 58 -28.04 -15.16 0.30
N HIS A 59 -26.90 -15.71 0.73
CA HIS A 59 -26.75 -17.17 0.92
C HIS A 59 -26.82 -17.61 2.39
N ARG A 60 -26.69 -16.69 3.36
CA ARG A 60 -26.82 -17.00 4.80
C ARG A 60 -28.08 -16.34 5.36
N ASN A 61 -28.05 -15.02 5.55
CA ASN A 61 -29.18 -14.21 6.00
C ASN A 61 -28.82 -12.72 5.89
N LYS A 62 -29.83 -11.84 5.91
CA LYS A 62 -29.64 -10.39 5.79
C LYS A 62 -28.71 -9.83 6.90
N ASP A 63 -28.84 -10.33 8.13
CA ASP A 63 -28.03 -9.85 9.25
C ASP A 63 -26.54 -10.16 9.10
N ALA A 64 -26.19 -11.33 8.54
CA ALA A 64 -24.83 -11.73 8.23
C ALA A 64 -24.21 -10.84 7.14
N GLY A 65 -25.00 -10.42 6.14
CA GLY A 65 -24.57 -9.47 5.12
C GLY A 65 -24.26 -8.09 5.71
N ILE A 66 -25.13 -7.57 6.58
CA ILE A 66 -24.94 -6.26 7.23
C ILE A 66 -23.78 -6.30 8.22
N GLU A 67 -23.67 -7.32 9.08
CA GLU A 67 -22.51 -7.48 9.96
C GLU A 67 -21.21 -7.54 9.15
N THR A 68 -21.19 -8.33 8.07
CA THR A 68 -20.00 -8.43 7.22
C THR A 68 -19.65 -7.09 6.59
N PHE A 69 -20.64 -6.30 6.16
CA PHE A 69 -20.37 -4.95 5.64
C PHE A 69 -19.69 -4.05 6.66
N PHE A 70 -20.27 -3.91 7.86
CA PHE A 70 -19.67 -3.08 8.91
C PHE A 70 -18.32 -3.61 9.38
N ARG A 71 -18.18 -4.93 9.52
CA ARG A 71 -16.94 -5.60 9.96
C ARG A 71 -15.80 -5.40 8.97
N GLU A 72 -16.06 -5.56 7.68
CA GLU A 72 -15.01 -5.40 6.67
C GLU A 72 -14.74 -3.91 6.39
N LEU A 73 -15.75 -3.02 6.41
CA LEU A 73 -15.55 -1.56 6.26
C LEU A 73 -14.74 -0.97 7.42
N SER A 74 -15.10 -1.29 8.67
CA SER A 74 -14.32 -0.90 9.86
C SER A 74 -12.91 -1.50 9.80
N GLY A 75 -12.80 -2.74 9.32
CA GLY A 75 -11.53 -3.40 9.03
C GLY A 75 -10.67 -2.61 8.06
N THR A 76 -11.20 -2.15 6.93
CA THR A 76 -10.48 -1.33 5.95
C THR A 76 -9.97 -0.04 6.58
N PHE A 77 -10.80 0.67 7.33
CA PHE A 77 -10.38 1.89 8.03
C PHE A 77 -9.24 1.62 9.01
N ILE A 78 -9.40 0.59 9.85
CA ILE A 78 -8.39 0.24 10.85
C ILE A 78 -7.08 -0.19 10.17
N ASN A 79 -7.15 -1.14 9.25
CA ASN A 79 -5.99 -1.73 8.61
C ASN A 79 -5.22 -0.70 7.76
N CYS A 80 -5.93 0.07 6.94
CA CYS A 80 -5.30 0.88 5.89
C CYS A 80 -5.06 2.34 6.30
N LEU A 81 -5.85 2.89 7.24
CA LEU A 81 -5.85 4.34 7.51
C LEU A 81 -5.43 4.70 8.93
N SER A 82 -5.83 3.91 9.93
CA SER A 82 -5.69 4.30 11.34
C SER A 82 -4.24 4.57 11.76
N ALA A 83 -3.29 3.73 11.34
CA ALA A 83 -1.89 3.90 11.70
C ALA A 83 -1.29 5.18 11.10
N GLY A 84 -1.67 5.58 9.88
CA GLY A 84 -1.22 6.83 9.28
C GLY A 84 -1.80 8.05 10.01
N LEU A 85 -3.11 8.03 10.26
CA LEU A 85 -3.80 9.10 11.00
C LEU A 85 -3.26 9.27 12.42
N LEU A 86 -3.06 8.16 13.15
CA LEU A 86 -2.46 8.18 14.48
C LEU A 86 -1.01 8.68 14.42
N ALA A 87 -0.22 8.28 13.42
CA ALA A 87 1.15 8.77 13.26
C ALA A 87 1.18 10.29 13.05
N VAL A 88 0.29 10.85 12.21
CA VAL A 88 0.15 12.30 12.03
C VAL A 88 -0.23 13.00 13.34
N GLY A 89 -1.23 12.48 14.06
CA GLY A 89 -1.68 13.03 15.34
C GLY A 89 -0.57 13.01 16.40
N ILE A 90 0.10 11.86 16.56
CA ILE A 90 1.23 11.70 17.48
C ILE A 90 2.37 12.64 17.11
N SER A 91 2.69 12.77 15.82
CA SER A 91 3.77 13.66 15.38
C SER A 91 3.54 15.11 15.83
N ARG A 92 2.31 15.62 15.65
CA ARG A 92 1.94 16.98 16.03
C ARG A 92 1.88 17.20 17.54
N LEU A 93 1.46 16.20 18.30
CA LEU A 93 1.40 16.28 19.77
C LEU A 93 2.80 16.22 20.40
N VAL A 94 3.68 15.38 19.85
CA VAL A 94 4.98 15.07 20.45
C VAL A 94 6.06 16.06 20.00
N SER A 95 5.94 16.67 18.80
CA SER A 95 6.93 17.62 18.27
C SER A 95 7.22 18.79 19.20
N ASN A 96 6.22 19.27 19.93
CA ASN A 96 6.34 20.43 20.83
C ASN A 96 6.69 20.03 22.27
N ARG A 97 6.66 18.73 22.60
CA ARG A 97 6.93 18.22 23.96
C ARG A 97 8.31 17.60 24.11
N ILE A 98 8.84 16.98 23.05
CA ILE A 98 10.17 16.38 23.08
C ILE A 98 11.18 17.38 22.57
N MET A 99 12.21 17.66 23.37
CA MET A 99 13.26 18.62 23.03
C MET A 99 12.63 19.95 22.53
N PRO A 100 11.79 20.61 23.35
CA PRO A 100 11.01 21.78 22.94
C PRO A 100 11.88 22.93 22.41
N GLU A 101 13.14 23.01 22.86
CA GLU A 101 14.15 23.96 22.42
C GLU A 101 14.50 23.83 20.93
N VAL A 102 14.39 22.63 20.36
CA VAL A 102 14.73 22.37 18.95
C VAL A 102 13.48 22.51 18.09
N LYS A 103 13.29 23.64 17.42
CA LYS A 103 12.13 23.88 16.56
C LYS A 103 12.28 23.12 15.23
N ILE A 104 11.48 22.09 15.05
CA ILE A 104 11.36 21.34 13.79
C ILE A 104 9.89 21.24 13.39
N ARG A 105 9.62 21.08 12.09
CA ARG A 105 8.27 20.83 11.59
C ARG A 105 7.73 19.51 12.18
N PRO A 106 6.46 19.45 12.61
CA PRO A 106 5.87 18.20 13.10
C PRO A 106 5.76 17.14 12.00
N ASP A 107 5.56 17.53 10.74
CA ASP A 107 5.35 16.60 9.63
C ASP A 107 6.69 16.10 9.03
N THR A 108 7.55 15.48 9.85
CA THR A 108 8.77 14.79 9.39
C THR A 108 8.48 13.31 9.12
N TRP A 109 8.98 12.81 7.98
CA TRP A 109 8.70 11.44 7.50
C TRP A 109 9.97 10.71 7.06
N TYR A 110 11.12 11.11 7.61
CA TYR A 110 12.42 10.56 7.22
C TYR A 110 12.63 9.20 7.89
N SER A 111 13.14 8.23 7.14
CA SER A 111 13.62 6.97 7.71
C SER A 111 14.99 7.17 8.38
N ASP A 112 15.40 6.24 9.24
CA ASP A 112 16.74 6.32 9.85
C ASP A 112 17.84 6.24 8.77
N ASN A 113 17.60 5.44 7.72
CA ASN A 113 18.54 5.31 6.61
C ASN A 113 18.59 6.58 5.75
N SER A 114 17.45 7.24 5.50
CA SER A 114 17.43 8.50 4.74
C SER A 114 18.12 9.61 5.52
N MET A 115 17.84 9.75 6.82
CA MET A 115 18.55 10.71 7.66
C MET A 115 20.07 10.47 7.66
N ALA A 116 20.51 9.22 7.80
CA ALA A 116 21.93 8.88 7.82
C ALA A 116 22.62 9.18 6.47
N ALA A 117 22.00 8.78 5.35
CA ALA A 117 22.55 9.01 4.02
C ALA A 117 22.59 10.50 3.65
N LEU A 118 21.49 11.22 3.92
CA LEU A 118 21.40 12.65 3.62
C LEU A 118 22.30 13.49 4.52
N HIS A 119 22.45 13.12 5.80
CA HIS A 119 23.39 13.79 6.69
C HIS A 119 24.84 13.58 6.23
N ARG A 120 25.21 12.36 5.83
CA ARG A 120 26.54 12.11 5.26
C ARG A 120 26.77 12.93 3.98
N ALA A 121 25.77 12.99 3.10
CA ALA A 121 25.86 13.78 1.86
C ALA A 121 26.04 15.27 2.11
N TRP A 122 25.43 15.79 3.19
CA TRP A 122 25.61 17.18 3.62
C TRP A 122 27.01 17.43 4.20
N LEU A 123 27.52 16.53 5.04
CA LEU A 123 28.88 16.64 5.58
C LEU A 123 29.93 16.60 4.45
N ASP A 124 29.74 15.75 3.44
CA ASP A 124 30.61 15.67 2.25
C ASP A 124 30.41 16.83 1.26
N SER A 125 29.55 17.80 1.58
CA SER A 125 29.26 18.95 0.71
C SER A 125 29.92 20.25 1.16
N ASP A 126 30.65 20.24 2.28
CA ASP A 126 31.21 21.44 2.90
C ASP A 126 30.17 22.57 3.09
N ASN A 127 28.96 22.19 3.52
CA ASN A 127 27.79 23.06 3.68
C ASN A 127 27.31 23.76 2.38
N ASN A 128 27.64 23.22 1.21
CA ASN A 128 27.18 23.74 -0.07
C ASN A 128 25.94 22.99 -0.57
N THR A 129 24.82 23.70 -0.74
CA THR A 129 23.54 23.11 -1.18
C THR A 129 23.62 22.43 -2.55
N LYS A 130 24.38 23.00 -3.48
CA LYS A 130 24.54 22.44 -4.83
C LYS A 130 25.34 21.13 -4.78
N THR A 131 26.44 21.12 -4.03
CA THR A 131 27.23 19.90 -3.81
C THR A 131 26.41 18.84 -3.07
N TYR A 132 25.60 19.22 -2.10
CA TYR A 132 24.67 18.30 -1.42
C TYR A 132 23.65 17.68 -2.39
N ALA A 133 22.94 18.50 -3.18
CA ALA A 133 21.97 18.03 -4.16
C ALA A 133 22.63 17.11 -5.20
N LYS A 134 23.82 17.48 -5.69
CA LYS A 134 24.64 16.68 -6.58
C LYS A 134 25.03 15.33 -5.95
N ASN A 135 25.58 15.35 -4.73
CA ASN A 135 26.00 14.14 -4.02
C ASN A 135 24.85 13.13 -3.89
N VAL A 136 23.63 13.61 -3.59
CA VAL A 136 22.47 12.72 -3.50
C VAL A 136 22.06 12.19 -4.87
N LEU A 137 21.85 13.07 -5.85
CA LEU A 137 21.34 12.70 -7.17
C LEU A 137 22.29 11.78 -7.93
N GLU A 138 23.59 12.06 -7.93
CA GLU A 138 24.58 11.28 -8.68
C GLU A 138 24.80 9.87 -8.14
N ASN A 139 24.50 9.67 -6.85
CA ASN A 139 24.58 8.38 -6.20
C ASN A 139 23.27 7.58 -6.27
N ILE A 140 22.26 8.07 -6.99
CA ILE A 140 21.05 7.31 -7.30
C ILE A 140 21.38 6.21 -8.31
N SER A 141 20.95 5.00 -7.98
CA SER A 141 20.96 3.84 -8.88
C SER A 141 19.64 3.09 -8.79
N GLY A 142 19.24 2.48 -9.90
CA GLY A 142 17.99 1.76 -10.02
C GLY A 142 18.11 0.65 -11.05
N ARG A 143 17.25 -0.37 -10.97
CA ARG A 143 17.25 -1.44 -11.96
C ARG A 143 16.32 -1.10 -13.12
N ASP A 144 16.84 -1.18 -14.34
CA ASP A 144 16.07 -1.15 -15.57
C ASP A 144 16.29 -2.44 -16.35
N GLY A 145 15.30 -3.33 -16.32
CA GLY A 145 15.42 -4.66 -16.91
C GLY A 145 16.46 -5.49 -16.17
N LYS A 146 17.50 -5.93 -16.88
CA LYS A 146 18.62 -6.69 -16.31
C LYS A 146 19.74 -5.80 -15.79
N ASN A 147 19.76 -4.52 -16.16
CA ASN A 147 20.88 -3.62 -15.88
C ASN A 147 20.60 -2.75 -14.66
N VAL A 148 21.66 -2.33 -13.97
CA VAL A 148 21.58 -1.30 -12.93
C VAL A 148 21.98 0.02 -13.57
N ALA A 149 20.99 0.88 -13.83
CA ALA A 149 21.19 2.23 -14.29
C ALA A 149 21.66 3.11 -13.11
N LYS A 150 22.56 4.04 -13.40
CA LYS A 150 23.07 5.03 -12.42
C LYS A 150 22.86 6.42 -12.99
N PHE A 151 22.46 7.36 -12.14
CA PHE A 151 22.17 8.73 -12.57
C PHE A 151 23.38 9.41 -13.24
N ASN A 152 24.57 9.21 -12.69
CA ASN A 152 25.81 9.76 -13.23
C ASN A 152 26.22 9.19 -14.60
N ASN A 153 25.67 8.05 -15.00
CA ASN A 153 25.96 7.39 -16.28
C ASN A 153 24.89 7.64 -17.34
N ILE A 154 23.90 8.50 -17.05
CA ILE A 154 22.83 8.84 -18.01
C ILE A 154 23.43 9.65 -19.17
N ASN A 155 23.13 9.22 -20.39
CA ASN A 155 23.37 10.02 -21.59
C ASN A 155 22.16 10.93 -21.85
N TRP A 156 22.22 12.16 -21.34
CA TRP A 156 21.12 13.13 -21.36
C TRP A 156 20.70 13.59 -22.76
N GLU A 157 21.62 13.54 -23.73
CA GLU A 157 21.36 13.95 -25.12
C GLU A 157 20.50 12.93 -25.88
N ASN A 158 20.56 11.66 -25.47
CA ASN A 158 19.89 10.54 -26.13
C ASN A 158 18.60 10.10 -25.42
N VAL A 159 18.05 10.92 -24.52
CA VAL A 159 16.79 10.62 -23.82
C VAL A 159 15.59 11.04 -24.68
N ASP A 160 14.69 10.10 -24.95
CA ASP A 160 13.38 10.38 -25.59
C ASP A 160 12.41 11.01 -24.57
N TRP A 161 12.42 12.34 -24.50
CA TRP A 161 11.63 13.09 -23.53
C TRP A 161 10.13 12.98 -23.80
N ILE A 162 9.38 12.67 -22.74
CA ILE A 162 7.91 12.58 -22.77
C ILE A 162 7.32 13.66 -21.89
N ASP A 163 6.40 14.42 -22.47
CA ASP A 163 5.67 15.47 -21.76
C ASP A 163 4.24 15.04 -21.46
N GLU A 164 3.84 15.14 -20.20
CA GLU A 164 2.45 14.90 -19.82
C GLU A 164 1.62 16.16 -20.11
N ASN A 165 0.51 16.02 -20.85
CA ASN A 165 -0.35 17.14 -21.25
C ASN A 165 -0.79 18.02 -20.06
N LYS A 166 -0.97 17.42 -18.89
CA LYS A 166 -1.38 18.11 -17.67
C LYS A 166 -0.37 19.15 -17.18
N TRP A 167 0.91 19.04 -17.56
CA TRP A 167 1.94 20.01 -17.14
C TRP A 167 1.72 21.39 -17.76
N LYS A 168 1.09 21.46 -18.94
CA LYS A 168 0.73 22.71 -19.61
C LYS A 168 -0.33 23.51 -18.84
N ASN A 169 -1.11 22.83 -18.00
CA ASN A 169 -2.22 23.39 -17.24
C ASN A 169 -1.83 23.73 -15.79
N ILE A 170 -0.53 23.67 -15.45
CA ILE A 170 -0.07 24.01 -14.11
C ILE A 170 -0.08 25.54 -13.96
N ASN A 171 -0.81 26.02 -12.96
CA ASN A 171 -0.72 27.41 -12.53
C ASN A 171 0.45 27.57 -11.53
N TRP A 172 1.50 28.25 -11.96
CA TRP A 172 2.69 28.53 -11.16
C TRP A 172 2.50 29.83 -10.38
N HIS A 173 2.83 29.83 -9.08
CA HIS A 173 2.82 31.05 -8.28
C HIS A 173 4.07 31.88 -8.59
N ASP A 174 5.21 31.21 -8.73
CA ASP A 174 6.46 31.84 -9.16
C ASP A 174 6.71 31.58 -10.65
N ASN A 175 6.81 32.68 -11.42
CA ASN A 175 7.02 32.66 -12.85
C ASN A 175 8.31 31.96 -13.27
N LYS A 176 9.34 31.88 -12.40
CA LYS A 176 10.62 31.24 -12.74
C LYS A 176 10.48 29.74 -13.04
N TYR A 177 9.46 29.08 -12.49
CA TYR A 177 9.21 27.65 -12.72
C TYR A 177 8.41 27.35 -13.99
N LYS A 178 7.94 28.36 -14.74
CA LYS A 178 7.15 28.13 -15.98
C LYS A 178 7.88 27.25 -17.00
N ASN A 179 9.21 27.37 -17.08
CA ASN A 179 10.05 26.62 -18.02
C ASN A 179 10.70 25.36 -17.41
N VAL A 180 10.31 24.97 -16.19
CA VAL A 180 10.95 23.85 -15.47
C VAL A 180 10.90 22.53 -16.24
N VAL A 181 9.85 22.34 -17.06
CA VAL A 181 9.68 21.17 -17.92
C VAL A 181 10.84 20.99 -18.90
N GLU A 182 11.38 22.09 -19.42
CA GLU A 182 12.53 22.10 -20.34
C GLU A 182 13.86 22.07 -19.58
N THR A 183 13.98 22.86 -18.50
CA THR A 183 15.19 22.90 -17.67
C THR A 183 15.58 21.51 -17.17
N LEU A 184 14.60 20.70 -16.77
CA LEU A 184 14.82 19.35 -16.22
C LEU A 184 15.18 18.28 -17.27
N LYS A 185 15.46 18.65 -18.52
CA LYS A 185 15.97 17.74 -19.56
C LYS A 185 17.50 17.56 -19.52
N THR A 186 18.18 18.22 -18.59
CA THR A 186 19.65 18.14 -18.45
C THR A 186 20.04 17.77 -17.03
N ARG A 187 21.24 17.18 -16.88
CA ARG A 187 21.83 16.88 -15.57
C ARG A 187 21.89 18.12 -14.68
N ASP A 188 22.47 19.19 -15.20
CA ASP A 188 22.68 20.42 -14.45
C ASP A 188 21.37 21.13 -14.16
N GLY A 189 20.40 21.09 -15.09
CA GLY A 189 19.07 21.61 -14.84
C GLY A 189 18.37 20.92 -13.66
N ILE A 190 18.46 19.59 -13.55
CA ILE A 190 17.91 18.87 -12.39
C ILE A 190 18.61 19.26 -11.09
N ILE A 191 19.95 19.25 -11.08
CA ILE A 191 20.72 19.60 -9.89
C ILE A 191 20.43 21.04 -9.46
N ASN A 192 20.55 21.99 -10.39
CA ASN A 192 20.34 23.41 -10.11
C ASN A 192 18.90 23.70 -9.68
N THR A 193 17.88 23.11 -10.33
CA THR A 193 16.49 23.29 -9.90
C THR A 193 16.27 22.71 -8.51
N LEU A 194 16.83 21.54 -8.16
CA LEU A 194 16.72 21.00 -6.80
C LEU A 194 17.40 21.91 -5.77
N THR A 195 18.58 22.43 -6.09
CA THR A 195 19.29 23.41 -5.26
C THR A 195 18.45 24.67 -5.04
N GLU A 196 17.90 25.24 -6.11
CA GLU A 196 17.12 26.46 -6.07
C GLU A 196 15.90 26.32 -5.16
N ILE A 197 15.13 25.23 -5.31
CA ILE A 197 13.95 25.03 -4.46
C ILE A 197 14.34 24.79 -2.99
N ILE A 198 15.50 24.20 -2.70
CA ILE A 198 16.00 24.01 -1.33
C ILE A 198 16.34 25.37 -0.69
N GLU A 199 16.99 26.26 -1.44
CA GLU A 199 17.41 27.58 -0.96
C GLU A 199 16.24 28.58 -0.89
N ASP A 200 15.22 28.38 -1.71
CA ASP A 200 14.00 29.20 -1.72
C ASP A 200 13.16 28.95 -0.47
N LYS A 201 13.34 29.82 0.53
CA LYS A 201 12.60 29.78 1.79
C LYS A 201 11.10 29.98 1.60
N ASN A 202 10.66 30.68 0.55
CA ASN A 202 9.28 31.14 0.37
C ASN A 202 8.52 30.40 -0.74
N ILE A 203 9.12 29.38 -1.37
CA ILE A 203 8.46 28.58 -2.41
C ILE A 203 7.05 28.12 -2.00
N ALA A 204 6.08 28.37 -2.88
CA ALA A 204 4.70 27.93 -2.68
C ALA A 204 4.62 26.40 -2.62
N LYS A 205 3.78 25.87 -1.73
CA LYS A 205 3.60 24.42 -1.55
C LYS A 205 3.17 23.71 -2.84
N SER A 206 2.35 24.37 -3.66
CA SER A 206 1.93 23.88 -4.99
C SER A 206 3.10 23.78 -5.95
N ASP A 207 3.93 24.82 -6.00
CA ASP A 207 5.04 24.92 -6.95
C ASP A 207 6.11 23.89 -6.60
N LYS A 208 6.51 23.80 -5.32
CA LYS A 208 7.34 22.69 -4.81
C LYS A 208 6.81 21.34 -5.28
N LYS A 209 5.52 21.07 -5.04
CA LYS A 209 4.89 19.79 -5.36
C LYS A 209 4.94 19.51 -6.86
N ASN A 210 4.73 20.52 -7.70
CA ASN A 210 4.76 20.38 -9.15
C ASN A 210 6.19 20.18 -9.68
N VAL A 211 7.17 20.96 -9.20
CA VAL A 211 8.59 20.79 -9.55
C VAL A 211 9.06 19.37 -9.22
N LEU A 212 8.85 18.92 -7.98
CA LEU A 212 9.28 17.57 -7.56
C LEU A 212 8.61 16.46 -8.37
N LYS A 213 7.33 16.61 -8.75
CA LYS A 213 6.61 15.65 -9.60
C LYS A 213 7.16 15.60 -11.02
N ILE A 214 7.46 16.75 -11.62
CA ILE A 214 8.04 16.80 -12.97
C ILE A 214 9.46 16.23 -12.92
N MET A 215 10.25 16.58 -11.90
CA MET A 215 11.59 16.04 -11.68
C MET A 215 11.56 14.51 -11.51
N GLU A 216 10.61 13.98 -10.73
CA GLU A 216 10.41 12.54 -10.60
C GLU A 216 10.17 11.88 -11.97
N ALA A 217 9.28 12.45 -12.78
CA ALA A 217 8.98 11.92 -14.12
C ALA A 217 10.19 12.00 -15.06
N ARG A 218 10.96 13.09 -15.02
CA ARG A 218 12.16 13.31 -15.85
C ARG A 218 13.30 12.37 -15.50
N ILE A 219 13.61 12.23 -14.21
CA ILE A 219 14.61 11.29 -13.74
C ILE A 219 14.16 9.86 -14.04
N THR A 220 12.87 9.53 -13.87
CA THR A 220 12.36 8.19 -14.24
C THR A 220 12.54 7.91 -15.74
N ASN A 221 12.34 8.91 -16.61
CA ASN A 221 12.56 8.80 -18.06
C ASN A 221 14.03 8.51 -18.36
N ALA A 222 14.91 9.35 -17.84
CA ALA A 222 16.34 9.25 -18.10
C ALA A 222 17.00 8.01 -17.46
N LEU A 223 16.56 7.60 -16.27
CA LEU A 223 17.13 6.48 -15.51
C LEU A 223 16.46 5.12 -15.84
N GLY A 224 15.20 5.13 -16.27
CA GLY A 224 14.40 3.92 -16.51
C GLY A 224 13.90 3.21 -15.25
N ALA A 225 14.08 3.82 -14.05
CA ALA A 225 13.75 3.24 -12.76
C ALA A 225 13.07 4.27 -11.83
N ASN A 226 12.07 3.85 -11.05
CA ASN A 226 11.33 4.73 -10.14
C ASN A 226 11.12 4.13 -8.74
N ARG A 227 10.75 2.84 -8.65
CA ARG A 227 10.25 2.26 -7.39
C ARG A 227 11.33 1.74 -6.45
N ASP A 228 12.33 1.05 -7.00
CA ASP A 228 13.33 0.31 -6.23
C ASP A 228 14.71 0.97 -6.40
N LEU A 229 14.82 2.24 -6.03
CA LEU A 229 16.07 3.02 -6.13
C LEU A 229 16.93 2.85 -4.88
N THR A 230 18.22 3.09 -5.04
CA THR A 230 19.21 3.12 -3.96
C THR A 230 20.08 4.36 -4.11
N VAL A 231 20.27 5.07 -2.99
CA VAL A 231 21.26 6.14 -2.79
C VAL A 231 22.36 5.58 -1.89
N ASN A 232 23.60 5.57 -2.38
CA ASN A 232 24.77 5.15 -1.60
C ASN A 232 25.71 6.33 -1.37
N ILE A 233 25.87 6.77 -0.12
CA ILE A 233 26.77 7.86 0.25
C ILE A 233 27.78 7.34 1.27
N GLY A 234 29.02 7.12 0.83
CA GLY A 234 30.04 6.44 1.64
C GLY A 234 29.57 5.06 2.10
N ASP A 235 29.58 4.83 3.41
CA ASP A 235 29.10 3.58 4.04
C ASP A 235 27.58 3.56 4.27
N LYS A 236 26.87 4.66 3.98
CA LYS A 236 25.43 4.78 4.22
C LYS A 236 24.64 4.41 2.96
N LYS A 237 23.67 3.53 3.13
CA LYS A 237 22.77 3.07 2.08
C LYS A 237 21.33 3.35 2.44
N TRP A 238 20.62 3.99 1.52
CA TRP A 238 19.20 4.27 1.61
C TRP A 238 18.51 3.78 0.34
N ALA A 239 17.46 2.97 0.49
CA ALA A 239 16.68 2.48 -0.63
C ALA A 239 15.22 2.89 -0.46
N ASP A 240 14.65 3.51 -1.49
CA ASP A 240 13.28 4.01 -1.50
C ASP A 240 12.83 4.33 -2.94
N ARG A 241 11.60 4.83 -3.07
CA ARG A 241 11.05 5.35 -4.33
C ARG A 241 11.57 6.74 -4.61
N LEU A 242 11.65 7.10 -5.89
CA LEU A 242 12.16 8.40 -6.32
C LEU A 242 11.41 9.59 -5.68
N GLU A 243 10.09 9.50 -5.57
CA GLU A 243 9.27 10.52 -4.88
C GLU A 243 9.79 10.81 -3.46
N ILE A 244 10.08 9.76 -2.70
CA ILE A 244 10.55 9.88 -1.32
C ILE A 244 12.00 10.38 -1.30
N ILE A 245 12.84 9.91 -2.22
CA ILE A 245 14.21 10.40 -2.36
C ILE A 245 14.24 11.91 -2.58
N LEU A 246 13.50 12.39 -3.58
CA LEU A 246 13.43 13.81 -3.92
C LEU A 246 12.81 14.64 -2.80
N ARG A 247 11.71 14.17 -2.21
CA ARG A 247 11.04 14.85 -1.09
C ARG A 247 11.96 14.99 0.12
N ASP A 248 12.59 13.91 0.57
CA ASP A 248 13.42 13.91 1.78
C ASP A 248 14.69 14.74 1.57
N THR A 249 15.29 14.67 0.38
CA THR A 249 16.44 15.51 0.00
C THR A 249 16.07 16.99 0.07
N TYR A 250 14.92 17.36 -0.50
CA TYR A 250 14.42 18.72 -0.43
C TYR A 250 14.10 19.14 1.02
N ASP A 251 13.29 18.37 1.75
CA ASP A 251 12.76 18.78 3.05
C ASP A 251 13.88 18.84 4.11
N MET A 252 14.85 17.91 4.09
CA MET A 252 16.02 17.99 4.98
C MET A 252 16.98 19.09 4.57
N GLY A 253 17.25 19.24 3.26
CA GLY A 253 18.08 20.33 2.74
C GLY A 253 17.55 21.69 3.19
N LYS A 254 16.26 21.95 3.01
CA LYS A 254 15.63 23.23 3.31
C LYS A 254 15.42 23.47 4.81
N ASP A 255 14.82 22.50 5.50
CA ASP A 255 14.34 22.76 6.87
C ASP A 255 15.40 22.51 7.94
N ILE A 256 16.43 21.72 7.64
CA ILE A 256 17.47 21.30 8.59
C ILE A 256 18.84 21.84 8.19
N PHE A 257 19.34 21.47 7.02
CA PHE A 257 20.75 21.66 6.67
C PHE A 257 21.11 23.11 6.33
N THR A 258 20.26 23.78 5.56
CA THR A 258 20.46 25.19 5.18
C THR A 258 19.91 26.17 6.23
N ASN A 259 19.19 25.67 7.24
CA ASN A 259 18.54 26.48 8.25
C ASN A 259 19.50 26.83 9.41
N LYS A 260 20.08 28.03 9.37
CA LYS A 260 21.02 28.54 10.39
C LYS A 260 20.47 28.57 11.82
N ASN A 261 19.14 28.56 11.99
CA ASN A 261 18.51 28.58 13.31
C ASN A 261 18.35 27.17 13.93
N VAL A 262 18.81 26.12 13.23
CA VAL A 262 18.64 24.72 13.62
C VAL A 262 20.02 24.09 13.83
N ASN A 263 20.25 23.53 15.01
CA ASN A 263 21.39 22.65 15.22
C ASN A 263 21.10 21.29 14.58
N ILE A 264 21.86 20.92 13.55
CA ILE A 264 21.64 19.72 12.73
C ILE A 264 21.59 18.46 13.59
N GLU A 265 22.60 18.24 14.45
CA GLU A 265 22.68 17.03 15.29
C GLU A 265 21.50 16.91 16.26
N GLN A 266 21.13 18.02 16.91
CA GLN A 266 19.99 18.04 17.82
C GLN A 266 18.67 17.81 17.07
N ALA A 267 18.53 18.36 15.86
CA ALA A 267 17.36 18.14 15.01
C ALA A 267 17.24 16.68 14.58
N LEU A 268 18.32 16.06 14.09
CA LEU A 268 18.35 14.64 13.73
C LEU A 268 18.04 13.75 14.94
N LYS A 269 18.61 14.05 16.11
CA LYS A 269 18.31 13.35 17.37
C LYS A 269 16.84 13.47 17.76
N LYS A 270 16.25 14.67 17.66
CA LYS A 270 14.83 14.92 17.95
C LYS A 270 13.93 14.15 16.97
N ILE A 271 14.21 14.21 15.67
CA ILE A 271 13.45 13.49 14.65
C ILE A 271 13.50 11.98 14.91
N GLY A 272 14.68 11.43 15.20
CA GLY A 272 14.83 10.01 15.54
C GLY A 272 14.00 9.58 16.75
N LYS A 273 13.92 10.41 17.80
CA LYS A 273 13.04 10.16 18.96
C LYS A 273 11.56 10.19 18.58
N ILE A 274 11.13 11.21 17.84
CA ILE A 274 9.74 11.34 17.38
C ILE A 274 9.37 10.17 16.48
N ASN A 275 10.25 9.75 15.56
CA ASN A 275 10.03 8.59 14.69
C ASN A 275 9.74 7.32 15.48
N LYS A 276 10.56 7.00 16.50
CA LYS A 276 10.32 5.83 17.35
C LYS A 276 8.94 5.89 18.03
N ILE A 277 8.57 7.05 18.59
CA ILE A 277 7.29 7.22 19.27
C ILE A 277 6.11 7.13 18.30
N LYS A 278 6.23 7.73 17.11
CA LYS A 278 5.21 7.60 16.05
C LYS A 278 5.00 6.15 15.66
N ILE A 279 6.08 5.41 15.40
CA ILE A 279 6.01 4.00 15.01
C ILE A 279 5.29 3.19 16.07
N PHE A 280 5.80 3.20 17.31
CA PHE A 280 5.23 2.38 18.37
C PHE A 280 3.84 2.85 18.80
N GLY A 281 3.63 4.15 18.98
CA GLY A 281 2.34 4.69 19.39
C GLY A 281 1.26 4.47 18.35
N ALA A 282 1.53 4.75 17.07
CA ALA A 282 0.55 4.61 16.01
C ALA A 282 0.22 3.14 15.73
N LEU A 283 1.23 2.27 15.65
CA LEU A 283 1.01 0.84 15.43
C LEU A 283 0.35 0.17 16.62
N THR A 284 0.70 0.53 17.85
CA THR A 284 0.05 -0.02 19.05
C THR A 284 -1.41 0.41 19.09
N GLY A 285 -1.70 1.71 18.91
CA GLY A 285 -3.08 2.20 18.86
C GLY A 285 -3.91 1.52 17.77
N ALA A 286 -3.38 1.47 16.54
CA ALA A 286 -4.03 0.80 15.42
C ALA A 286 -4.24 -0.71 15.66
N SER A 287 -3.25 -1.39 16.25
CA SER A 287 -3.34 -2.83 16.55
C SER A 287 -4.36 -3.11 17.64
N VAL A 288 -4.46 -2.26 18.67
CA VAL A 288 -5.51 -2.36 19.71
C VAL A 288 -6.89 -2.20 19.09
N LEU A 289 -7.08 -1.23 18.18
CA LEU A 289 -8.33 -1.11 17.43
C LEU A 289 -8.61 -2.39 16.62
N GLY A 290 -7.61 -2.94 15.94
CA GLY A 290 -7.73 -4.21 15.21
C GLY A 290 -8.16 -5.38 16.10
N LEU A 291 -7.47 -5.59 17.22
CA LEU A 291 -7.73 -6.67 18.18
C LEU A 291 -9.15 -6.60 18.77
N THR A 292 -9.66 -5.39 18.97
CA THR A 292 -10.97 -5.14 19.58
C THR A 292 -12.11 -5.08 18.55
N ASN A 293 -11.80 -4.86 17.26
CA ASN A 293 -12.79 -4.64 16.21
C ASN A 293 -13.85 -5.74 16.13
N GLN A 294 -13.45 -7.02 16.22
CA GLN A 294 -14.41 -8.13 16.16
C GLN A 294 -15.39 -8.12 17.33
N HIS A 295 -14.90 -7.84 18.54
CA HIS A 295 -15.72 -7.78 19.74
C HIS A 295 -16.76 -6.64 19.66
N ILE A 296 -16.33 -5.47 19.15
CA ILE A 296 -17.20 -4.32 18.95
C ILE A 296 -18.28 -4.63 17.91
N ASN A 297 -17.88 -5.18 16.75
CA ASN A 297 -18.83 -5.52 15.68
C ASN A 297 -19.89 -6.51 16.15
N ARG A 298 -19.50 -7.54 16.91
CA ARG A 298 -20.47 -8.48 17.49
C ARG A 298 -21.42 -7.81 18.46
N LYS A 299 -20.93 -6.95 19.35
CA LYS A 299 -21.79 -6.22 20.30
C LYS A 299 -22.79 -5.31 19.59
N LEU A 300 -22.40 -4.72 18.47
CA LEU A 300 -23.32 -3.95 17.63
C LEU A 300 -24.38 -4.85 16.97
N THR A 301 -24.00 -6.03 16.46
CA THR A 301 -24.96 -7.01 15.92
C THR A 301 -25.91 -7.52 17.01
N GLU A 302 -25.39 -7.89 18.19
CA GLU A 302 -26.21 -8.32 19.32
C GLU A 302 -27.22 -7.25 19.70
N LYS A 303 -26.80 -5.98 19.78
CA LYS A 303 -27.70 -4.86 20.08
C LYS A 303 -28.75 -4.64 18.99
N ARG A 304 -28.42 -4.87 17.72
CA ARG A 304 -29.33 -4.70 16.58
C ARG A 304 -30.36 -5.83 16.48
N THR A 305 -29.93 -7.07 16.69
CA THR A 305 -30.71 -8.27 16.43
C THR A 305 -31.36 -8.85 17.68
N GLY A 306 -30.86 -8.51 18.87
CA GLY A 306 -31.19 -9.16 20.13
C GLY A 306 -30.71 -10.62 20.22
N LYS A 307 -29.92 -11.11 19.25
CA LYS A 307 -29.45 -12.50 19.18
C LYS A 307 -27.95 -12.59 19.45
N LYS A 308 -27.53 -13.63 20.18
CA LYS A 308 -26.14 -13.87 20.55
C LYS A 308 -25.44 -14.92 19.67
N GLY A 309 -24.11 -14.81 19.65
CA GLY A 309 -23.21 -15.75 18.98
C GLY A 309 -22.92 -15.42 17.51
N PHE A 310 -22.27 -16.35 16.82
CA PHE A 310 -21.78 -16.15 15.47
C PHE A 310 -22.89 -16.14 14.41
N VAL A 311 -23.02 -15.03 13.66
CA VAL A 311 -24.02 -14.84 12.58
C VAL A 311 -23.91 -15.84 11.43
N GLY A 312 -22.74 -16.49 11.30
CA GLY A 312 -22.49 -17.48 10.27
C GLY A 312 -23.01 -18.88 10.60
N ASP A 313 -23.47 -19.11 11.83
CA ASP A 313 -24.07 -20.40 12.21
C ASP A 313 -25.38 -20.64 11.46
N ILE A 314 -25.61 -21.88 11.03
CA ILE A 314 -26.75 -22.26 10.17
C ILE A 314 -28.09 -21.98 10.87
N ASP A 315 -28.13 -22.08 12.19
CA ASP A 315 -29.30 -21.89 13.02
C ASP A 315 -29.44 -20.45 13.55
N TYR A 316 -28.54 -19.53 13.20
CA TYR A 316 -28.50 -18.19 13.77
C TYR A 316 -29.83 -17.44 13.60
N ALA A 317 -30.44 -17.53 12.42
CA ALA A 317 -31.72 -16.88 12.14
C ALA A 317 -32.86 -17.37 13.06
N ASN A 318 -32.77 -18.61 13.54
CA ASN A 318 -33.77 -19.24 14.39
C ASN A 318 -33.45 -19.14 15.89
N ARG A 319 -32.35 -18.46 16.27
CA ARG A 319 -31.99 -18.29 17.68
C ARG A 319 -32.96 -17.37 18.42
N PRO A 320 -33.25 -17.67 19.70
CA PRO A 320 -34.13 -16.85 20.52
C PRO A 320 -33.56 -15.45 20.74
N ILE A 321 -34.44 -14.46 20.67
CA ILE A 321 -34.15 -13.06 21.04
C ILE A 321 -33.96 -13.03 22.57
N ASN A 322 -32.89 -12.41 23.04
CA ASN A 322 -32.49 -12.38 24.46
C ASN A 322 -32.25 -13.76 25.09
N GLY A 323 -31.98 -14.78 24.28
CA GLY A 323 -31.66 -16.12 24.76
C GLY A 323 -30.51 -16.10 25.77
N LYS A 324 -30.66 -16.85 26.87
CA LYS A 324 -29.52 -17.18 27.74
C LYS A 324 -28.51 -17.94 26.88
N ASP A 325 -27.23 -17.62 27.06
CA ASP A 325 -26.13 -18.35 26.40
C ASP A 325 -26.18 -19.81 26.88
N GLU A 326 -26.94 -20.67 26.21
CA GLU A 326 -26.74 -22.10 26.31
C GLU A 326 -25.38 -22.37 25.67
N LYS A 327 -24.36 -22.23 26.50
CA LYS A 327 -22.98 -22.50 26.17
C LYS A 327 -22.96 -23.87 25.53
N VAL A 328 -22.64 -23.92 24.23
CA VAL A 328 -22.02 -25.11 23.64
C VAL A 328 -20.65 -25.23 24.31
N GLN A 329 -20.64 -25.79 25.52
CA GLN A 329 -19.49 -26.11 26.35
C GLN A 329 -18.72 -27.28 25.73
N ASN A 330 -18.19 -27.10 24.52
CA ASN A 330 -17.20 -28.01 24.00
C ASN A 330 -15.82 -27.57 24.51
N ASN A 331 -15.39 -28.21 25.59
CA ASN A 331 -14.02 -28.27 26.13
C ASN A 331 -13.15 -27.00 25.93
N ASN A 332 -13.36 -26.02 26.83
CA ASN A 332 -12.84 -24.65 26.78
C ASN A 332 -11.30 -24.54 26.61
N LYS A 333 -10.53 -25.54 27.07
CA LYS A 333 -9.06 -25.57 26.95
C LYS A 333 -8.58 -25.85 25.51
N SER A 334 -9.27 -26.71 24.76
CA SER A 334 -8.87 -27.06 23.39
C SER A 334 -9.11 -25.91 22.41
N LEU A 335 -10.24 -25.22 22.54
CA LEU A 335 -10.55 -24.06 21.71
C LEU A 335 -9.56 -22.92 21.95
N TRP A 336 -9.26 -22.60 23.21
CA TRP A 336 -8.29 -21.55 23.55
C TRP A 336 -6.90 -21.85 22.98
N LEU A 337 -6.42 -23.09 23.08
CA LEU A 337 -5.16 -23.50 22.46
C LEU A 337 -5.20 -23.34 20.93
N LYS A 338 -6.30 -23.73 20.27
CA LYS A 338 -6.47 -23.54 18.82
C LYS A 338 -6.44 -22.06 18.42
N LYS A 339 -7.04 -21.16 19.22
CA LYS A 339 -6.99 -19.70 18.98
C LYS A 339 -5.57 -19.16 19.05
N ILE A 340 -4.79 -19.61 20.04
CA ILE A 340 -3.37 -19.23 20.18
C ILE A 340 -2.55 -19.75 19.01
N LEU A 341 -2.71 -21.02 18.64
CA LEU A 341 -1.99 -21.62 17.52
C LEU A 341 -2.30 -20.91 16.20
N ALA A 342 -3.58 -20.58 15.95
CA ALA A 342 -3.98 -19.77 14.80
C ALA A 342 -3.37 -18.37 14.84
N SER A 343 -3.36 -17.72 16.00
CA SER A 343 -2.79 -16.38 16.14
C SER A 343 -1.27 -16.39 15.91
N ALA A 344 -0.57 -17.38 16.46
CA ALA A 344 0.86 -17.58 16.26
C ALA A 344 1.20 -17.84 14.78
N GLY A 345 0.40 -18.66 14.10
CA GLY A 345 0.54 -18.90 12.67
C GLY A 345 0.37 -17.63 11.83
N MET A 346 -0.59 -16.77 12.18
CA MET A 346 -0.78 -15.47 11.52
C MET A 346 0.44 -14.56 11.68
N VAL A 347 0.96 -14.45 12.91
CA VAL A 347 2.14 -13.64 13.22
C VAL A 347 3.37 -14.16 12.45
N ALA A 348 3.57 -15.48 12.43
CA ALA A 348 4.66 -16.11 11.68
C ALA A 348 4.53 -15.84 10.16
N MET A 349 3.31 -15.88 9.62
CA MET A 349 3.05 -15.56 8.22
C MET A 349 3.41 -14.11 7.88
N VAL A 350 3.03 -13.15 8.74
CA VAL A 350 3.33 -11.73 8.54
C VAL A 350 4.82 -11.46 8.58
N ILE A 351 5.52 -12.01 9.57
CA ILE A 351 6.99 -11.94 9.69
C ILE A 351 7.66 -12.48 8.42
N SER A 352 7.16 -13.60 7.89
CA SER A 352 7.68 -14.24 6.67
C SER A 352 7.45 -13.39 5.42
N VAL A 353 6.23 -12.87 5.22
CA VAL A 353 5.87 -12.03 4.06
C VAL A 353 6.60 -10.68 4.09
N MET A 354 6.82 -10.12 5.28
CA MET A 354 7.62 -8.91 5.46
C MET A 354 9.13 -9.15 5.29
N LYS A 355 9.56 -10.43 5.23
CA LYS A 355 10.96 -10.86 5.16
C LYS A 355 11.79 -10.24 6.29
N VAL A 356 11.25 -10.27 7.51
CA VAL A 356 11.91 -9.75 8.70
C VAL A 356 13.05 -10.67 9.08
N LYS A 357 14.27 -10.12 9.17
CA LYS A 357 15.46 -10.92 9.52
C LYS A 357 15.70 -11.01 11.02
N ASN A 358 15.40 -9.92 11.74
CA ASN A 358 15.60 -9.80 13.19
C ASN A 358 14.73 -8.65 13.74
N PRO A 359 14.61 -8.50 15.07
CA PRO A 359 13.76 -7.45 15.66
C PRO A 359 14.14 -6.02 15.28
N LYS A 360 15.42 -5.72 15.08
CA LYS A 360 15.87 -4.39 14.64
C LYS A 360 15.40 -4.09 13.20
N ASP A 361 15.50 -5.08 12.32
CA ASP A 361 15.00 -5.01 10.94
C ASP A 361 13.47 -4.85 10.89
N PHE A 362 12.74 -5.47 11.82
CA PHE A 362 11.30 -5.28 11.96
C PHE A 362 10.95 -3.81 12.22
N VAL A 363 11.57 -3.18 13.23
CA VAL A 363 11.31 -1.77 13.57
C VAL A 363 11.66 -0.85 12.40
N LYS A 364 12.75 -1.12 11.67
CA LYS A 364 13.12 -0.36 10.47
C LYS A 364 12.06 -0.47 9.37
N LYS A 365 11.53 -1.67 9.13
CA LYS A 365 10.48 -1.91 8.12
C LYS A 365 9.14 -1.28 8.46
N LEU A 366 8.92 -0.92 9.73
CA LEU A 366 7.71 -0.27 10.23
C LEU A 366 7.78 1.27 10.21
N GLN A 367 8.89 1.84 9.76
CA GLN A 367 9.05 3.30 9.68
C GLN A 367 8.02 3.90 8.71
N PHE A 368 7.46 5.04 9.11
CA PHE A 368 6.60 5.84 8.25
C PHE A 368 7.47 6.73 7.37
N THR A 369 7.55 6.40 6.08
CA THR A 369 8.21 7.21 5.06
C THR A 369 7.25 8.21 4.40
N GLY A 370 6.09 8.45 4.98
CA GLY A 370 5.10 9.44 4.55
C GLY A 370 3.92 9.50 5.52
N PRO A 371 2.98 10.44 5.33
CA PRO A 371 1.78 10.56 6.17
C PRO A 371 0.78 9.43 5.95
N VAL A 372 0.98 8.65 4.89
CA VAL A 372 0.21 7.46 4.54
C VAL A 372 0.78 6.24 5.25
N THR A 373 -0.07 5.26 5.59
CA THR A 373 0.38 4.01 6.19
C THR A 373 1.22 3.23 5.17
N SER A 374 2.44 2.85 5.56
CA SER A 374 3.33 2.05 4.71
C SER A 374 2.82 0.62 4.59
N GLY A 375 3.10 -0.09 3.49
CA GLY A 375 2.60 -1.45 3.28
C GLY A 375 2.94 -2.42 4.42
N ASN A 376 4.10 -2.28 5.07
CA ASN A 376 4.47 -3.12 6.23
C ASN A 376 3.70 -2.76 7.51
N ALA A 377 3.39 -1.49 7.72
CA ALA A 377 2.50 -1.06 8.80
C ALA A 377 1.08 -1.60 8.58
N ILE A 378 0.54 -1.53 7.36
CA ILE A 378 -0.77 -2.09 7.00
C ILE A 378 -0.80 -3.60 7.29
N LYS A 379 0.22 -4.36 6.85
CA LYS A 379 0.35 -5.81 7.11
C LYS A 379 0.29 -6.13 8.60
N THR A 380 0.94 -5.33 9.43
CA THR A 380 1.01 -5.52 10.88
C THR A 380 -0.34 -5.26 11.55
N VAL A 381 -1.00 -4.15 11.21
CA VAL A 381 -2.33 -3.82 11.76
C VAL A 381 -3.39 -4.81 11.26
N TYR A 382 -3.32 -5.24 10.00
CA TYR A 382 -4.22 -6.25 9.47
C TYR A 382 -4.03 -7.60 10.19
N ALA A 383 -2.79 -8.00 10.48
CA ALA A 383 -2.52 -9.18 11.31
C ALA A 383 -3.17 -9.06 12.69
N ALA A 384 -3.07 -7.89 13.34
CA ALA A 384 -3.70 -7.64 14.63
C ALA A 384 -5.24 -7.76 14.56
N ASN A 385 -5.85 -7.26 13.49
CA ASN A 385 -7.29 -7.43 13.23
C ASN A 385 -7.67 -8.91 13.05
N ILE A 386 -6.91 -9.68 12.28
CA ILE A 386 -7.12 -11.12 12.09
C ILE A 386 -6.96 -11.89 13.41
N VAL A 387 -5.91 -11.62 14.18
CA VAL A 387 -5.70 -12.20 15.51
C VAL A 387 -6.87 -11.85 16.44
N GLY A 388 -7.35 -10.60 16.40
CA GLY A 388 -8.54 -10.18 17.13
C GLY A 388 -9.76 -11.04 16.81
N ARG A 389 -9.97 -11.35 15.52
CA ARG A 389 -11.05 -12.25 15.07
C ARG A 389 -10.88 -13.67 15.61
N PHE A 390 -9.67 -14.22 15.58
CA PHE A 390 -9.41 -15.57 16.10
C PHE A 390 -9.66 -15.64 17.61
N MET A 391 -9.16 -14.66 18.35
CA MET A 391 -9.32 -14.61 19.80
C MET A 391 -10.78 -14.42 20.21
N ALA A 392 -11.55 -13.66 19.41
CA ALA A 392 -12.98 -13.48 19.62
C ALA A 392 -13.80 -14.75 19.32
N ALA A 393 -13.36 -15.70 18.48
CA ALA A 393 -14.19 -16.81 18.00
C ALA A 393 -14.93 -17.58 19.13
N ASP A 394 -16.25 -17.73 19.05
CA ASP A 394 -17.05 -18.33 20.14
C ASP A 394 -16.96 -19.85 20.16
N ASN A 395 -16.69 -20.47 19.01
CA ASN A 395 -16.61 -21.92 18.87
C ASN A 395 -15.58 -22.34 17.82
N GLU A 396 -15.34 -23.66 17.69
CA GLU A 396 -14.40 -24.20 16.72
C GLU A 396 -14.80 -23.97 15.26
N THR A 397 -16.09 -23.85 14.98
CA THR A 397 -16.60 -23.63 13.64
C THR A 397 -16.26 -22.23 13.17
N GLU A 398 -16.55 -21.21 13.97
CA GLU A 398 -16.17 -19.82 13.71
C GLU A 398 -14.65 -19.65 13.62
N LEU A 399 -13.89 -20.28 14.53
CA LEU A 399 -12.43 -20.18 14.50
C LEU A 399 -11.87 -20.75 13.19
N LYS A 400 -12.32 -21.93 12.78
CA LYS A 400 -11.85 -22.56 11.54
C LYS A 400 -12.30 -21.77 10.30
N GLU A 401 -13.53 -21.25 10.29
CA GLU A 401 -14.00 -20.37 9.20
C GLU A 401 -13.15 -19.11 9.10
N SER A 402 -12.84 -18.50 10.24
CA SER A 402 -11.98 -17.31 10.31
C SER A 402 -10.56 -17.64 9.87
N VAL A 403 -9.96 -18.73 10.33
CA VAL A 403 -8.60 -19.14 9.93
C VAL A 403 -8.51 -19.35 8.43
N THR A 404 -9.42 -20.14 7.85
CA THR A 404 -9.44 -20.36 6.39
C THR A 404 -9.63 -19.05 5.66
N ARG A 405 -10.64 -18.27 6.03
CA ARG A 405 -10.91 -16.97 5.41
C ARG A 405 -9.72 -16.02 5.46
N ASP A 406 -9.21 -15.79 6.66
CA ASP A 406 -8.34 -14.66 6.95
C ASP A 406 -6.91 -14.96 6.51
N TYR A 407 -6.45 -16.21 6.57
CA TYR A 407 -5.15 -16.58 5.97
C TYR A 407 -5.18 -16.44 4.46
N PHE A 408 -6.19 -17.02 3.79
CA PHE A 408 -6.29 -16.91 2.34
C PHE A 408 -6.58 -15.48 1.91
N GLY A 409 -7.37 -14.73 2.69
CA GLY A 409 -7.64 -13.32 2.48
C GLY A 409 -6.36 -12.49 2.52
N PHE A 410 -5.57 -12.65 3.56
CA PHE A 410 -4.29 -11.96 3.73
C PHE A 410 -3.27 -12.32 2.64
N LEU A 411 -3.13 -13.61 2.33
CA LEU A 411 -2.23 -14.06 1.25
C LEU A 411 -2.70 -13.58 -0.12
N ASN A 412 -4.00 -13.60 -0.38
CA ASN A 412 -4.53 -13.11 -1.64
C ASN A 412 -4.28 -11.60 -1.81
N TRP A 413 -4.56 -10.84 -0.75
CA TRP A 413 -4.37 -9.40 -0.70
C TRP A 413 -2.89 -9.00 -0.96
N LEU A 414 -1.93 -9.78 -0.46
CA LEU A 414 -0.50 -9.43 -0.54
C LEU A 414 0.31 -10.11 -1.63
N VAL A 415 -0.08 -11.31 -2.01
CA VAL A 415 0.80 -12.24 -2.72
C VAL A 415 0.14 -12.69 -4.03
N PHE A 416 -1.04 -13.28 -3.95
CA PHE A 416 -1.60 -13.97 -5.11
C PHE A 416 -2.06 -13.04 -6.23
N GLY A 417 -2.64 -11.87 -5.92
CA GLY A 417 -2.97 -10.88 -6.95
C GLY A 417 -1.73 -10.39 -7.72
N GLY A 418 -0.61 -10.19 -7.01
CA GLY A 418 0.67 -9.85 -7.63
C GLY A 418 1.23 -10.98 -8.49
N PHE A 419 1.09 -12.24 -8.07
CA PHE A 419 1.49 -13.41 -8.88
C PHE A 419 0.63 -13.57 -10.12
N ALA A 420 -0.68 -13.34 -10.03
CA ALA A 420 -1.57 -13.36 -11.20
C ALA A 420 -1.17 -12.28 -12.21
N ALA A 421 -0.96 -11.03 -11.75
CA ALA A 421 -0.49 -9.95 -12.61
C ALA A 421 0.85 -10.29 -13.26
N LYS A 422 1.80 -10.81 -12.48
CA LYS A 422 3.10 -11.25 -12.96
C LYS A 422 3.03 -12.40 -13.96
N GLY A 423 2.09 -13.32 -13.78
CA GLY A 423 1.85 -14.46 -14.66
C GLY A 423 1.35 -14.00 -16.02
N VAL A 424 0.33 -13.14 -16.02
CA VAL A 424 -0.22 -12.55 -17.26
C VAL A 424 0.83 -11.69 -17.98
N ALA A 425 1.58 -10.85 -17.25
CA ALA A 425 2.68 -10.10 -17.85
C ALA A 425 3.74 -11.02 -18.48
N ASN A 426 4.03 -12.17 -17.86
CA ASN A 426 4.99 -13.13 -18.40
C ASN A 426 4.46 -13.84 -19.66
N ILE A 427 3.14 -13.97 -19.85
CA ILE A 427 2.52 -14.45 -21.09
C ILE A 427 2.60 -13.38 -22.19
N LEU A 428 2.37 -12.10 -21.83
CA LEU A 428 2.37 -10.97 -22.77
C LEU A 428 3.79 -10.48 -23.13
N ASP A 429 4.78 -10.84 -22.33
CA ASP A 429 6.22 -10.59 -22.54
C ASP A 429 7.04 -11.83 -22.16
N PRO A 430 7.00 -12.92 -22.97
CA PRO A 430 7.67 -14.19 -22.64
C PRO A 430 9.18 -14.08 -22.51
N LYS A 431 9.80 -13.16 -23.27
CA LYS A 431 11.23 -12.86 -23.21
C LYS A 431 11.61 -12.01 -22.00
N ARG A 432 10.63 -11.41 -21.32
CA ARG A 432 10.78 -10.57 -20.12
C ARG A 432 11.64 -9.32 -20.33
N GLU A 433 11.70 -8.84 -21.56
CA GLU A 433 12.58 -7.72 -21.95
C GLU A 433 11.97 -6.36 -21.57
N ASN A 434 10.63 -6.27 -21.55
CA ASN A 434 9.91 -5.01 -21.56
C ASN A 434 9.20 -4.71 -20.24
N LEU A 435 8.60 -5.71 -19.61
CA LEU A 435 7.70 -5.54 -18.45
C LEU A 435 8.33 -5.92 -17.11
N PHE A 436 9.56 -6.44 -17.11
CA PHE A 436 10.19 -6.98 -15.90
C PHE A 436 11.51 -6.29 -15.57
N ASN A 437 11.78 -6.19 -14.27
CA ASN A 437 13.09 -5.94 -13.70
C ASN A 437 13.61 -7.27 -13.10
N GLN A 438 14.88 -7.60 -13.35
CA GLN A 438 15.47 -8.89 -13.00
C GLN A 438 16.70 -8.74 -12.09
N VAL A 439 16.62 -9.25 -10.86
CA VAL A 439 17.70 -9.17 -9.85
C VAL A 439 18.88 -10.06 -10.19
N LYS A 440 18.60 -11.28 -10.63
CA LYS A 440 19.60 -12.30 -10.93
C LYS A 440 19.18 -13.05 -12.16
N GLU A 441 20.13 -13.57 -12.93
CA GLU A 441 19.80 -14.53 -13.97
C GLU A 441 19.42 -15.88 -13.34
N GLY A 442 18.43 -16.56 -13.90
CA GLY A 442 17.94 -17.81 -13.36
C GLY A 442 16.79 -18.43 -14.15
N LYS A 443 16.45 -19.68 -13.80
CA LYS A 443 15.34 -20.44 -14.38
C LYS A 443 14.44 -21.01 -13.27
N GLY A 444 13.21 -21.35 -13.63
CA GLY A 444 12.25 -22.01 -12.73
C GLY A 444 11.45 -21.09 -11.82
N ILE A 445 10.55 -21.70 -11.03
CA ILE A 445 9.55 -21.00 -10.21
C ILE A 445 10.20 -20.17 -9.09
N LYS A 446 11.25 -20.69 -8.44
CA LYS A 446 11.97 -19.96 -7.38
C LYS A 446 12.55 -18.63 -7.88
N HIS A 447 13.17 -18.66 -9.05
CA HIS A 447 13.70 -17.48 -9.72
C HIS A 447 12.56 -16.53 -10.11
N TRP A 448 11.52 -17.07 -10.75
CA TRP A 448 10.35 -16.30 -11.13
C TRP A 448 9.75 -15.59 -9.92
N LEU A 449 9.61 -16.23 -8.76
CA LEU A 449 9.03 -15.64 -7.56
C LEU A 449 9.92 -14.55 -6.92
N ASN A 450 11.23 -14.82 -6.78
CA ASN A 450 12.10 -14.00 -5.93
C ASN A 450 12.90 -12.92 -6.66
N ASP A 451 13.22 -13.13 -7.92
CA ASP A 451 14.20 -12.29 -8.63
C ASP A 451 13.57 -11.45 -9.74
N LEU A 452 12.30 -11.66 -10.07
CA LEU A 452 11.57 -10.84 -11.04
C LEU A 452 10.63 -9.88 -10.31
N SER A 453 10.56 -8.63 -10.74
CA SER A 453 9.50 -7.69 -10.37
C SER A 453 8.91 -7.05 -11.61
N LEU A 454 7.61 -6.73 -11.57
CA LEU A 454 6.99 -5.96 -12.63
C LEU A 454 7.49 -4.53 -12.59
N LYS A 455 7.76 -3.97 -13.77
CA LYS A 455 7.98 -2.55 -13.95
C LYS A 455 6.72 -1.78 -13.63
N THR A 456 6.89 -0.58 -13.10
CA THR A 456 5.76 0.30 -12.84
C THR A 456 5.23 0.94 -14.11
N HIS A 457 4.01 1.46 -14.05
CA HIS A 457 3.46 2.28 -15.14
C HIS A 457 4.36 3.48 -15.44
N ALA A 458 4.99 4.08 -14.42
CA ALA A 458 5.94 5.16 -14.61
C ALA A 458 7.19 4.70 -15.37
N GLU A 459 7.77 3.55 -15.03
CA GLU A 459 8.96 3.01 -15.71
C GLU A 459 8.68 2.62 -17.17
N VAL A 460 7.52 2.03 -17.47
CA VAL A 460 7.14 1.71 -18.86
C VAL A 460 6.78 2.97 -19.64
N ALA A 461 6.06 3.89 -19.02
CA ALA A 461 5.69 5.16 -19.64
C ALA A 461 6.94 5.96 -20.01
N ALA A 462 7.94 5.99 -19.13
CA ALA A 462 9.06 6.88 -19.28
C ALA A 462 10.12 6.39 -20.29
N LYS A 463 9.97 5.22 -20.92
CA LYS A 463 10.90 4.70 -21.95
C LYS A 463 10.66 5.24 -23.37
N GLY A 464 9.96 6.36 -23.50
CA GLY A 464 9.61 6.96 -24.80
C GLY A 464 8.23 6.58 -25.30
N ALA A 465 7.64 7.45 -26.13
CA ALA A 465 6.23 7.36 -26.53
C ALA A 465 5.93 6.09 -27.34
N LYS A 466 6.86 5.68 -28.21
CA LYS A 466 6.74 4.44 -29.01
C LYS A 466 6.73 3.19 -28.12
N PHE A 467 7.66 3.13 -27.15
CA PHE A 467 7.75 2.01 -26.22
C PHE A 467 6.51 1.93 -25.33
N ALA A 468 6.09 3.06 -24.77
CA ALA A 468 4.91 3.17 -23.92
C ALA A 468 3.65 2.70 -24.66
N LYS A 469 3.42 3.17 -25.89
CA LYS A 469 2.26 2.77 -26.71
C LYS A 469 2.20 1.26 -26.95
N LYS A 470 3.36 0.61 -27.14
CA LYS A 470 3.46 -0.84 -27.39
C LYS A 470 3.25 -1.69 -26.14
N ASN A 471 3.62 -1.18 -24.95
CA ASN A 471 3.75 -2.01 -23.75
C ASN A 471 2.80 -1.66 -22.59
N ILE A 472 2.29 -0.43 -22.50
CA ILE A 472 1.41 -0.03 -21.37
C ILE A 472 0.12 -0.83 -21.31
N TRP A 473 -0.50 -1.11 -22.45
CA TRP A 473 -1.73 -1.91 -22.47
C TRP A 473 -1.48 -3.32 -21.92
N LYS A 474 -0.29 -3.90 -22.13
CA LYS A 474 0.08 -5.22 -21.57
C LYS A 474 0.18 -5.15 -20.05
N LEU A 475 0.79 -4.08 -19.54
CA LEU A 475 0.88 -3.82 -18.10
C LEU A 475 -0.51 -3.58 -17.49
N ASN A 476 -1.39 -2.84 -18.18
CA ASN A 476 -2.77 -2.66 -17.77
C ASN A 476 -3.51 -3.99 -17.67
N VAL A 477 -3.42 -4.84 -18.70
CA VAL A 477 -4.06 -6.16 -18.72
C VAL A 477 -3.51 -7.03 -17.58
N ALA A 478 -2.20 -7.01 -17.34
CA ALA A 478 -1.59 -7.72 -16.21
C ALA A 478 -2.14 -7.24 -14.86
N HIS A 479 -2.14 -5.93 -14.59
CA HIS A 479 -2.64 -5.39 -13.32
C HIS A 479 -4.14 -5.63 -13.14
N VAL A 480 -4.95 -5.42 -14.19
CA VAL A 480 -6.39 -5.73 -14.17
C VAL A 480 -6.62 -7.21 -13.89
N SER A 481 -5.83 -8.11 -14.48
CA SER A 481 -5.94 -9.55 -14.21
C SER A 481 -5.62 -9.88 -12.75
N GLY A 482 -4.62 -9.23 -12.16
CA GLY A 482 -4.32 -9.34 -10.73
C GLY A 482 -5.47 -8.86 -9.84
N LEU A 483 -6.06 -7.71 -10.17
CA LEU A 483 -7.22 -7.15 -9.46
C LEU A 483 -8.47 -8.04 -9.61
N LEU A 484 -8.76 -8.53 -10.81
CA LEU A 484 -9.88 -9.44 -11.08
C LEU A 484 -9.71 -10.77 -10.36
N TYR A 485 -8.51 -11.35 -10.40
CA TYR A 485 -8.18 -12.56 -9.64
C TYR A 485 -8.46 -12.35 -8.15
N SER A 486 -7.99 -11.23 -7.59
CA SER A 486 -8.25 -10.88 -6.19
C SER A 486 -9.73 -10.69 -5.90
N GLY A 487 -10.46 -9.98 -6.76
CA GLY A 487 -11.90 -9.75 -6.60
C GLY A 487 -12.73 -11.03 -6.63
N ILE A 488 -12.46 -11.93 -7.57
CA ILE A 488 -13.17 -13.22 -7.67
C ILE A 488 -12.83 -14.10 -6.47
N THR A 489 -11.54 -14.17 -6.10
CA THR A 489 -11.08 -15.03 -5.02
C THR A 489 -11.61 -14.56 -3.66
N LEU A 490 -11.46 -13.27 -3.34
CA LEU A 490 -11.90 -12.69 -2.07
C LEU A 490 -13.42 -12.56 -1.98
N GLY A 491 -14.06 -12.09 -3.05
CA GLY A 491 -15.46 -11.71 -3.07
C GLY A 491 -16.42 -12.88 -3.24
N TYR A 492 -15.99 -13.97 -3.91
CA TYR A 492 -16.89 -15.06 -4.28
C TYR A 492 -16.37 -16.45 -3.89
N LEU A 493 -15.13 -16.81 -4.26
CA LEU A 493 -14.61 -18.16 -4.00
C LEU A 493 -14.43 -18.44 -2.51
N LEU A 494 -13.80 -17.52 -1.76
CA LEU A 494 -13.60 -17.71 -0.32
C LEU A 494 -14.92 -17.79 0.47
N PRO A 495 -15.90 -16.90 0.25
CA PRO A 495 -17.23 -17.03 0.87
C PRO A 495 -17.92 -18.35 0.51
N MET A 496 -17.81 -18.81 -0.74
CA MET A 496 -18.37 -20.09 -1.17
C MET A 496 -17.70 -21.28 -0.46
N ILE A 497 -16.37 -21.31 -0.39
CA ILE A 497 -15.63 -22.37 0.31
C ILE A 497 -16.05 -22.40 1.78
N ASN A 498 -16.12 -21.24 2.44
CA ASN A 498 -16.57 -21.13 3.82
C ASN A 498 -18.00 -21.66 4.01
N ALA A 499 -18.94 -21.24 3.17
CA ALA A 499 -20.33 -21.70 3.23
C ALA A 499 -20.44 -23.22 3.06
N LYS A 500 -19.68 -23.81 2.12
CA LYS A 500 -19.65 -25.27 1.91
C LYS A 500 -19.07 -26.01 3.12
N LEU A 501 -17.99 -25.50 3.71
CA LEU A 501 -17.38 -26.08 4.91
C LEU A 501 -18.32 -26.00 6.12
N ALA A 502 -19.02 -24.88 6.30
CA ALA A 502 -20.02 -24.69 7.36
C ALA A 502 -21.19 -25.68 7.20
N LYS A 503 -21.76 -25.81 5.99
CA LYS A 503 -22.86 -26.74 5.71
C LYS A 503 -22.47 -28.21 5.97
N LYS A 504 -21.28 -28.63 5.51
CA LYS A 504 -20.80 -30.01 5.72
C LYS A 504 -20.63 -30.34 7.21
N ARG A 505 -20.28 -29.35 8.04
CA ARG A 505 -20.19 -29.54 9.49
C ARG A 505 -21.51 -29.51 10.20
N GLY A 506 -22.38 -28.56 9.87
CA GLY A 506 -23.73 -28.53 10.43
C GLY A 506 -24.46 -29.85 10.22
N ALA A 507 -24.30 -30.46 9.03
CA ALA A 507 -24.82 -31.80 8.76
C ALA A 507 -24.20 -32.88 9.67
N LYS A 508 -22.88 -32.85 9.90
CA LYS A 508 -22.21 -33.80 10.82
C LYS A 508 -22.63 -33.60 12.28
N GLU A 509 -22.76 -32.36 12.75
CA GLU A 509 -23.16 -32.05 14.12
C GLU A 509 -24.63 -32.42 14.37
N GLN A 510 -25.50 -32.20 13.38
CA GLN A 510 -26.89 -32.67 13.41
C GLN A 510 -26.94 -34.21 13.45
N GLN A 511 -26.15 -34.89 12.61
CA GLN A 511 -26.07 -36.35 12.62
C GLN A 511 -25.61 -36.90 13.98
N ILE A 512 -24.54 -36.34 14.56
CA ILE A 512 -24.04 -36.73 15.89
C ILE A 512 -25.11 -36.52 16.97
N LYS A 513 -25.89 -35.43 16.90
CA LYS A 513 -27.00 -35.18 17.84
C LYS A 513 -28.14 -36.19 17.68
N ILE A 514 -28.46 -36.58 16.45
CA ILE A 514 -29.47 -37.62 16.15
C ILE A 514 -28.98 -38.97 16.67
N ASP A 515 -27.74 -39.35 16.36
CA ASP A 515 -27.15 -40.62 16.79
C ASP A 515 -27.07 -40.71 18.32
N ALA A 516 -26.67 -39.64 19.01
CA ALA A 516 -26.65 -39.56 20.48
C ALA A 516 -28.06 -39.66 21.10
N LYS A 517 -29.08 -39.08 20.45
CA LYS A 517 -30.48 -39.16 20.90
C LYS A 517 -31.08 -40.56 20.67
N ASN A 518 -30.58 -41.28 19.67
CA ASN A 518 -30.97 -42.67 19.41
C ASN A 518 -30.26 -43.67 20.33
N LEU A 519 -29.08 -43.33 20.86
CA LEU A 519 -28.35 -44.14 21.87
C LEU A 519 -28.90 -43.99 23.29
N THR A 520 -29.77 -43.00 23.53
CA THR A 520 -30.39 -42.71 24.84
C THR A 520 -31.87 -43.10 24.90
N LYS A 521 -32.41 -43.68 23.83
CA LYS A 521 -33.67 -44.41 23.78
C LYS A 521 -33.37 -45.90 23.72
#